data_AF-A0A6J5D3R9-F1
#
_entry.id   AF-A0A6J5D3R9-F1
#
_cell.length_a   1.000
_cell.length_b   1.000
_cell.length_c   1.000
_cell.angle_alpha   90.00
_cell.angle_beta   90.00
_cell.angle_gamma   90.00
#
_symmetry.space_group_name_H-M   'P 1'
#
loop_
_entity.id
_entity.type
_entity.pdbx_description
1 polymer ?
#
loop_
_entity_poly.entity_id
_entity_poly.type
_entity_poly.pdbx_seq_one_letter_code
_entity_poly.pdbx_strand_id
1 'polypeptide(L)'
;MPSVTINDIDDELEARLRTRASRRGRSIEDEVRDILSAALSEDETPHDPRNLLDVIRSRVEPLGGIELNLPERRKINGRVDFDE
;
A
#
# COMPACT_ATOMS: atom_id res chain seq x y z
N MET A 1 26.42 -12.58 -8.19
CA MET A 1 25.19 -11.83 -7.88
C MET A 1 24.76 -11.12 -9.15
N PRO A 2 23.48 -11.14 -9.53
CA PRO A 2 23.01 -10.30 -10.62
C PRO A 2 23.17 -8.82 -10.22
N SER A 3 23.65 -8.00 -11.15
CA SER A 3 23.83 -6.56 -10.97
C SER A 3 23.12 -5.81 -12.09
N VAL A 4 22.51 -4.69 -11.76
CA VAL A 4 21.87 -3.78 -12.73
C VAL A 4 22.58 -2.43 -12.63
N THR A 5 22.96 -1.89 -13.80
CA THR A 5 23.49 -0.53 -13.92
C THR A 5 22.44 0.31 -14.63
N ILE A 6 21.98 1.37 -13.97
CA ILE A 6 21.06 2.34 -14.55
C ILE A 6 21.90 3.53 -15.00
N ASN A 7 21.95 3.77 -16.31
CA ASN A 7 22.67 4.90 -16.90
C ASN A 7 21.68 6.04 -17.19
N ASP A 8 22.22 7.26 -17.35
CA ASP A 8 21.45 8.44 -17.77
C ASP A 8 20.31 8.81 -16.81
N ILE A 9 20.57 8.66 -15.51
CA ILE A 9 19.68 9.14 -14.45
C ILE A 9 19.83 10.66 -14.34
N ASP A 10 18.71 11.38 -14.34
CA ASP A 10 18.75 12.83 -14.17
C ASP A 10 19.11 13.21 -12.71
N ASP A 11 19.75 14.37 -12.56
CA ASP A 11 20.25 14.86 -11.27
C ASP A 11 19.11 15.04 -10.24
N GLU A 12 17.90 15.39 -10.69
CA GLU A 12 16.74 15.54 -9.82
C GLU A 12 16.32 14.17 -9.24
N LEU A 13 16.25 13.15 -10.09
CA LEU A 13 15.91 11.79 -9.70
C LEU A 13 16.95 11.20 -8.75
N GLU A 14 18.25 11.39 -9.00
CA GLU A 14 19.30 10.96 -8.07
C GLU A 14 19.15 11.66 -6.70
N ALA A 15 18.93 12.97 -6.69
CA ALA A 15 18.76 13.73 -5.46
C ALA A 15 17.53 13.27 -4.66
N ARG A 16 16.43 12.96 -5.34
CA ARG A 16 15.21 12.43 -4.72
C ARG A 16 15.41 11.04 -4.14
N LEU A 17 16.11 10.14 -4.86
CA LEU A 17 16.47 8.81 -4.35
C LEU A 17 17.34 8.91 -3.10
N ARG A 18 18.39 9.75 -3.11
CA ARG A 18 19.28 9.94 -1.96
C ARG A 18 18.54 10.52 -0.75
N THR A 19 17.66 11.49 -0.98
CA THR A 19 16.82 12.08 0.08
C THR A 19 15.89 11.03 0.69
N ARG A 20 15.23 10.23 -0.15
CA ARG A 20 14.31 9.18 0.30
C ARG A 20 15.03 8.08 1.09
N ALA A 21 16.18 7.62 0.61
CA ALA A 21 17.02 6.64 1.29
C ALA A 21 17.46 7.16 2.68
N SER A 22 17.90 8.43 2.75
CA SER A 22 18.31 9.07 4.01
C SER A 22 17.16 9.14 5.01
N ARG A 23 15.95 9.51 4.56
CA ARG A 23 14.75 9.54 5.42
C ARG A 23 14.38 8.16 5.98
N ARG A 24 14.65 7.10 5.22
CA ARG A 24 14.38 5.70 5.62
C ARG A 24 15.56 5.05 6.36
N GLY A 25 16.69 5.74 6.50
CA GLY A 25 17.90 5.20 7.13
C GLY A 25 18.54 4.06 6.32
N ARG A 26 18.40 4.06 4.99
CA ARG A 26 18.85 3.01 4.08
C ARG A 26 19.95 3.53 3.15
N SER A 27 20.72 2.60 2.58
CA SER A 27 21.60 2.92 1.45
C SER A 27 20.77 3.24 0.20
N ILE A 28 21.35 3.96 -0.75
CA ILE A 28 20.67 4.23 -2.03
C ILE A 28 20.39 2.94 -2.80
N GLU A 29 21.28 1.94 -2.71
CA GLU A 29 21.12 0.63 -3.32
C GLU A 29 19.91 -0.11 -2.74
N ASP A 30 19.77 -0.12 -1.41
CA ASP A 30 18.63 -0.76 -0.74
C ASP A 30 17.32 -0.06 -1.07
N GLU A 31 17.32 1.27 -1.20
CA GLU A 31 16.14 2.02 -1.59
C GLU A 31 15.75 1.74 -3.05
N VAL A 32 16.71 1.69 -3.97
CA VAL A 32 16.45 1.32 -5.37
C VAL A 32 15.90 -0.10 -5.46
N ARG A 33 16.44 -1.04 -4.68
CA ARG A 33 15.93 -2.42 -4.62
C ARG A 33 14.51 -2.49 -4.09
N ASP A 34 14.20 -1.75 -3.03
CA ASP A 34 12.85 -1.66 -2.43
C ASP A 34 11.84 -1.12 -3.45
N ILE A 35 12.21 -0.06 -4.18
CA ILE A 35 11.35 0.55 -5.21
C ILE A 35 11.11 -0.41 -6.36
N LEU A 36 12.15 -1.06 -6.90
CA LEU A 36 12.00 -2.02 -7.99
C LEU A 36 11.16 -3.23 -7.57
N SER A 37 11.36 -3.73 -6.34
CA SER A 37 10.56 -4.83 -5.80
C SER A 37 9.09 -4.45 -5.66
N ALA A 38 8.80 -3.24 -5.16
CA ALA A 38 7.44 -2.75 -5.00
C ALA A 38 6.76 -2.55 -6.35
N ALA A 39 7.42 -1.91 -7.31
CA ALA A 39 6.89 -1.67 -8.65
C ALA A 39 6.54 -2.98 -9.38
N LEU A 40 7.44 -3.97 -9.34
CA LEU A 40 7.17 -5.28 -9.94
C LEU A 40 6.04 -6.03 -9.22
N SER A 41 5.92 -5.88 -7.90
CA SER A 41 4.79 -6.47 -7.15
C SER A 41 3.47 -5.84 -7.54
N GLU A 42 3.44 -4.52 -7.78
CA GLU A 42 2.26 -3.79 -8.25
C GLU A 42 1.87 -4.19 -9.67
N ASP A 43 2.82 -4.46 -10.56
CA ASP A 43 2.57 -4.90 -11.94
C ASP A 43 2.15 -6.39 -12.01
N GLU A 44 2.69 -7.25 -11.14
CA GLU A 44 2.35 -8.68 -11.08
C GLU A 44 1.00 -8.93 -10.41
N THR A 45 0.57 -8.05 -9.51
CA THR A 45 -0.85 -7.98 -9.16
C THR A 45 -1.56 -7.26 -10.30
N PRO A 46 -2.50 -7.88 -11.03
CA PRO A 46 -3.39 -7.08 -11.85
C PRO A 46 -3.90 -5.95 -10.96
N HIS A 47 -3.77 -4.71 -11.41
CA HIS A 47 -4.55 -3.59 -10.92
C HIS A 47 -6.00 -3.85 -11.32
N ASP A 48 -6.55 -4.99 -10.89
CA ASP A 48 -7.94 -5.10 -10.57
C ASP A 48 -8.06 -4.20 -9.36
N PRO A 49 -8.69 -3.01 -9.44
CA PRO A 49 -9.13 -2.31 -8.26
C PRO A 49 -10.16 -3.25 -7.63
N ARG A 50 -9.68 -4.31 -6.93
CA ARG A 50 -10.51 -5.43 -6.52
C ARG A 50 -11.72 -4.80 -5.89
N ASN A 51 -12.85 -4.95 -6.57
CA ASN A 51 -14.04 -4.24 -6.18
C ASN A 51 -14.22 -4.54 -4.70
N LEU A 52 -14.50 -3.53 -3.87
CA LEU A 52 -14.66 -3.76 -2.43
C LEU A 52 -15.62 -4.95 -2.18
N LEU A 53 -16.61 -5.13 -3.06
CA LEU A 53 -17.49 -6.29 -3.11
C LEU A 53 -16.74 -7.62 -3.30
N ASP A 54 -15.81 -7.72 -4.25
CA ASP A 54 -15.06 -8.95 -4.57
C ASP A 54 -14.10 -9.32 -3.42
N VAL A 55 -13.47 -8.32 -2.80
CA VAL A 55 -12.65 -8.53 -1.60
C VAL A 55 -13.50 -9.06 -0.45
N ILE A 56 -14.65 -8.45 -0.19
CA ILE A 56 -15.57 -8.89 0.87
C ILE A 56 -16.09 -10.31 0.55
N ARG A 57 -16.51 -10.57 -0.69
CA ARG A 57 -17.05 -11.88 -1.12
C ARG A 57 -16.02 -13.00 -0.96
N SER A 58 -14.79 -12.80 -1.43
CA SER A 58 -13.72 -13.82 -1.29
C SER A 58 -13.46 -14.23 0.17
N ARG A 59 -13.77 -13.36 1.13
CA ARG A 59 -13.63 -13.65 2.57
C ARG A 59 -14.85 -14.33 3.19
N VAL A 60 -16.05 -14.06 2.67
CA VAL A 60 -17.33 -14.52 3.23
C VAL A 60 -17.85 -15.80 2.56
N GLU A 61 -17.61 -15.97 1.26
CA GLU A 61 -18.10 -17.11 0.47
C GLU A 61 -17.57 -18.47 0.97
N PRO A 62 -16.28 -18.64 1.35
CA PRO A 62 -15.80 -19.90 1.93
C PRO A 62 -16.45 -20.27 3.26
N LEU A 63 -17.06 -19.29 3.95
CA LEU A 63 -17.78 -19.50 5.20
C LEU A 63 -19.26 -19.88 4.97
N GLY A 64 -19.71 -19.89 3.71
CA GLY A 64 -21.11 -20.16 3.35
C GLY A 64 -22.05 -18.98 3.59
N GLY A 65 -21.52 -17.77 3.78
CA GLY A 65 -22.28 -16.60 4.23
C GLY A 65 -22.21 -16.40 5.76
N ILE A 66 -22.50 -15.18 6.21
CA ILE A 66 -22.54 -14.83 7.65
C ILE A 66 -23.83 -14.06 7.92
N GLU A 67 -24.59 -14.50 8.93
CA GLU A 67 -25.69 -13.73 9.50
C GLU A 67 -25.14 -12.89 10.66
N LEU A 68 -25.27 -11.56 10.57
CA LEU A 68 -24.78 -10.66 11.61
C LEU A 68 -25.89 -10.32 12.59
N ASN A 69 -25.67 -10.64 13.87
CA ASN A 69 -26.50 -10.12 14.95
C ASN A 69 -26.20 -8.64 15.13
N LEU A 70 -27.00 -7.79 14.49
CA LEU A 70 -26.83 -6.34 14.56
C LEU A 70 -27.24 -5.83 15.96
N PRO A 71 -26.43 -4.96 16.60
CA PRO A 71 -26.82 -4.35 17.86
C PRO A 71 -28.02 -3.41 17.66
N GLU A 72 -28.77 -3.15 18.74
CA GLU A 72 -29.86 -2.18 18.69
C GLU A 72 -29.37 -0.80 18.21
N ARG A 73 -30.15 -0.18 17.33
CA ARG A 73 -29.81 1.14 16.79
C ARG A 73 -29.89 2.18 17.90
N ARG A 74 -28.74 2.74 18.27
CA ARG A 74 -28.65 3.86 19.22
C ARG A 74 -28.77 5.20 18.50
N LYS A 75 -29.16 6.24 19.25
CA LYS A 75 -29.07 7.63 18.75
C LYS A 75 -27.61 7.93 18.40
N ILE A 76 -27.42 8.71 17.34
CA ILE A 76 -26.09 9.17 16.92
C ILE A 76 -25.47 9.92 18.10
N ASN A 77 -24.21 9.59 18.44
CA ASN A 77 -23.47 10.34 19.46
C ASN A 77 -23.40 11.82 19.05
N GLY A 78 -23.34 12.74 20.02
CA GLY A 78 -23.10 14.15 19.72
C GLY A 78 -21.84 14.34 18.87
N ARG A 79 -21.71 15.50 18.21
CA ARG A 79 -20.51 15.86 17.43
C ARG A 79 -19.25 15.57 18.24
N VAL A 80 -18.30 14.85 17.64
CA VAL A 80 -16.95 14.71 18.21
C VAL A 80 -16.23 16.03 17.98
N ASP A 81 -15.72 16.62 19.06
CA ASP A 81 -14.84 17.78 18.98
C ASP A 81 -13.41 17.28 18.74
N PHE A 82 -12.74 17.84 17.75
CA PHE A 82 -11.39 17.44 17.32
C PHE A 82 -10.34 18.54 17.60
N ASP A 83 -10.70 19.56 18.37
CA ASP A 83 -9.80 20.65 18.75
C ASP A 83 -8.87 20.23 19.91
N GLU A 84 -7.88 19.37 19.61
CA GLU A 84 -6.65 19.17 20.42
C GLU A 84 -5.43 18.93 19.51
#